data_AF-A0AA42BBL5-F1
#
_entry.id   AF-A0AA42BBL5-F1
#
_cell.length_a   1.000
_cell.length_b   1.000
_cell.length_c   1.000
_cell.angle_alpha   90.00
_cell.angle_beta   90.00
_cell.angle_gamma   90.00
#
_symmetry.space_group_name_H-M   'P 1'
#
loop_
_entity.id
_entity.type
_entity.pdbx_description
1 polymer ?
#
loop_
_entity_poly.entity_id
_entity_poly.type
_entity_poly.pdbx_seq_one_letter_code
_entity_poly.pdbx_strand_id
1 'polypeptide(L)'
;MQASLTARIIGAARLDTATYEAVEHDEAATSSALLVVVLAAIAAGIGTLGSGRIAAFILGVIAAIVSWAAYAGVAYLVGSRLLAGPQTQATWGQLLRTLGFAQAPRLLLVLGWIPILGVLISLIVFIWTLITTVVAIRQALDFTTGRAIGTAVIAWLVLVIVYAVILIPVGVLAA
;
A
#
# COMPACT_ATOMS: atom_id res chain seq x y z
N MET A 1 -1.53 -14.74 22.43
CA MET A 1 -2.32 -15.29 21.30
C MET A 1 -2.10 -14.37 20.11
N GLN A 2 -1.67 -14.89 18.96
CA GLN A 2 -1.56 -14.10 17.74
C GLN A 2 -2.97 -13.71 17.28
N ALA A 3 -3.19 -12.43 16.95
CA ALA A 3 -4.47 -11.99 16.41
C ALA A 3 -4.73 -12.66 15.05
N SER A 4 -5.98 -13.04 14.77
CA SER A 4 -6.34 -13.62 13.48
C SER A 4 -6.09 -12.63 12.33
N LEU A 5 -5.89 -13.14 11.11
CA LEU A 5 -5.70 -12.31 9.92
C LEU A 5 -6.82 -11.25 9.79
N THR A 6 -8.08 -11.68 9.97
CA THR A 6 -9.25 -10.78 9.90
C THR A 6 -9.17 -9.67 10.94
N ALA A 7 -8.78 -9.99 12.18
CA ALA A 7 -8.63 -8.98 13.23
C ALA A 7 -7.55 -7.95 12.87
N ARG A 8 -6.43 -8.39 12.30
CA ARG A 8 -5.34 -7.51 11.83
C ARG A 8 -5.76 -6.64 10.65
N ILE A 9 -6.54 -7.18 9.71
CA ILE A 9 -7.10 -6.40 8.59
C ILE A 9 -8.05 -5.31 9.12
N ILE A 10 -8.95 -5.66 10.03
CA ILE A 10 -9.90 -4.72 10.63
C ILE A 10 -9.17 -3.66 11.46
N GLY A 11 -8.17 -4.06 12.25
CA GLY A 11 -7.35 -3.14 13.05
C GLY A 11 -6.60 -2.15 12.17
N ALA A 12 -5.94 -2.63 11.10
CA ALA A 12 -5.25 -1.77 10.15
C ALA A 12 -6.20 -0.78 9.46
N ALA A 13 -7.37 -1.25 9.00
CA ALA A 13 -8.39 -0.36 8.45
C ALA A 13 -8.87 0.67 9.49
N ARG A 14 -8.99 0.30 10.77
CA ARG A 14 -9.38 1.20 11.87
C ARG A 14 -8.26 2.12 12.36
N LEU A 15 -7.09 2.12 11.72
CA LEU A 15 -5.93 2.93 12.13
C LEU A 15 -5.41 2.56 13.54
N ASP A 16 -5.64 1.32 13.98
CA ASP A 16 -5.16 0.84 15.26
C ASP A 16 -3.64 0.69 15.25
N THR A 17 -2.96 1.52 16.04
CA THR A 17 -1.50 1.54 16.15
C THR A 17 -0.94 0.21 16.66
N ALA A 18 -1.62 -0.42 17.62
CA ALA A 18 -1.21 -1.70 18.18
C ALA A 18 -1.21 -2.81 17.12
N THR A 19 -2.12 -2.74 16.15
CA THR A 19 -2.14 -3.66 15.02
C THR A 19 -0.92 -3.47 14.11
N TYR A 20 -0.51 -2.23 13.86
CA TYR A 20 0.69 -1.94 13.05
C TYR A 20 1.98 -2.37 13.74
N GLU A 21 2.12 -2.06 15.03
CA GLU A 21 3.26 -2.52 15.85
C GLU A 21 3.30 -4.06 15.91
N ALA A 22 2.16 -4.74 16.01
CA ALA A 22 2.10 -6.19 16.03
C ALA A 22 2.50 -6.84 14.70
N VAL A 23 2.16 -6.26 13.54
CA VAL A 23 2.62 -6.77 12.22
C VAL A 23 4.07 -6.39 11.92
N GLU A 24 4.55 -5.32 12.54
CA GLU A 24 5.96 -4.94 12.51
C GLU A 24 6.84 -5.90 13.33
N HIS A 25 6.34 -6.37 14.47
CA HIS A 25 6.84 -7.48 15.28
C HIS A 25 7.02 -8.82 14.56
N ASP A 26 6.16 -9.10 13.59
CA ASP A 26 5.87 -10.45 13.15
C ASP A 26 6.38 -10.69 11.72
N GLU A 27 7.54 -11.31 11.58
CA GLU A 27 8.11 -11.62 10.25
C GLU A 27 7.20 -12.54 9.42
N ALA A 28 6.46 -13.44 10.08
CA ALA A 28 5.50 -14.32 9.42
C ALA A 28 4.30 -13.55 8.83
N ALA A 29 4.07 -12.30 9.26
CA ALA A 29 3.03 -11.44 8.71
C ALA A 29 3.32 -10.98 7.27
N THR A 30 4.52 -11.20 6.73
CA THR A 30 4.86 -10.78 5.36
C THR A 30 3.99 -11.48 4.31
N SER A 31 3.72 -12.77 4.47
CA SER A 31 2.81 -13.52 3.59
C SER A 31 1.36 -13.04 3.73
N SER A 32 0.95 -12.68 4.94
CA SER A 32 -0.35 -12.08 5.21
C SER A 32 -0.50 -10.70 4.56
N ALA A 33 0.53 -9.86 4.65
CA ALA A 33 0.57 -8.56 4.01
C ALA A 33 0.49 -8.67 2.48
N LEU A 34 1.22 -9.63 1.87
CA LEU A 34 1.09 -9.95 0.46
C LEU A 34 -0.34 -10.36 0.09
N LEU A 35 -0.98 -11.22 0.89
CA LEU A 35 -2.36 -11.62 0.67
C LEU A 35 -3.32 -10.42 0.68
N VAL A 36 -3.17 -9.49 1.63
CA VAL A 36 -3.97 -8.25 1.67
C VAL A 36 -3.78 -7.42 0.41
N VAL A 37 -2.53 -7.28 -0.07
CA VAL A 37 -2.21 -6.55 -1.31
C VAL A 37 -2.84 -7.20 -2.54
N VAL A 38 -2.75 -8.53 -2.66
CA VAL A 38 -3.36 -9.29 -3.75
C VAL A 38 -4.87 -9.12 -3.76
N LEU A 39 -5.52 -9.27 -2.60
CA LEU A 39 -6.97 -9.12 -2.47
C LEU A 39 -7.41 -7.67 -2.78
N ALA A 40 -6.65 -6.68 -2.32
CA ALA A 40 -6.89 -5.27 -2.65
C ALA A 40 -6.73 -4.97 -4.16
N ALA A 41 -5.76 -5.59 -4.82
CA ALA A 41 -5.56 -5.45 -6.26
C ALA A 41 -6.70 -6.09 -7.06
N ILE A 42 -7.14 -7.29 -6.66
CA ILE A 42 -8.31 -7.97 -7.24
C ILE A 42 -9.56 -7.10 -7.05
N ALA A 43 -9.81 -6.62 -5.82
CA ALA A 43 -10.95 -5.76 -5.50
C ALA A 43 -11.00 -4.52 -6.39
N ALA A 44 -9.86 -3.86 -6.60
CA ALA A 44 -9.74 -2.71 -7.49
C ALA A 44 -10.02 -3.03 -8.97
N GLY A 45 -9.70 -4.26 -9.41
CA GLY A 45 -9.84 -4.69 -10.80
C GLY A 45 -11.19 -5.34 -11.15
N ILE A 46 -12.02 -5.69 -10.17
CA ILE A 46 -13.27 -6.45 -10.40
C ILE A 46 -14.20 -5.79 -11.42
N GLY A 47 -14.32 -4.46 -11.39
CA GLY A 47 -15.14 -3.71 -12.36
C GLY A 47 -14.70 -3.88 -13.82
N THR A 48 -13.46 -4.33 -14.06
CA THR A 48 -12.91 -4.53 -15.41
C THR A 48 -13.15 -5.93 -15.97
N LEU A 49 -13.53 -6.91 -15.14
CA LEU A 49 -13.65 -8.32 -15.57
C LEU A 49 -14.76 -8.52 -16.62
N GLY A 50 -15.83 -7.72 -16.59
CA GLY A 50 -16.92 -7.75 -17.58
C GLY A 50 -16.53 -7.24 -18.97
N SER A 51 -15.33 -6.67 -19.14
CA SER A 51 -14.87 -6.09 -20.41
C SER A 51 -14.05 -7.03 -21.31
N GLY A 52 -13.86 -8.30 -20.89
CA GLY A 52 -13.03 -9.28 -21.63
C GLY A 52 -11.51 -9.07 -21.52
N ARG A 53 -11.06 -8.11 -20.68
CA ARG A 53 -9.65 -7.69 -20.55
C ARG A 53 -8.86 -8.48 -19.51
N ILE A 54 -8.97 -9.81 -19.52
CA ILE A 54 -8.37 -10.68 -18.49
C ILE A 54 -6.85 -10.52 -18.40
N ALA A 55 -6.15 -10.44 -19.54
CA ALA A 55 -4.70 -10.23 -19.55
C ALA A 55 -4.30 -8.92 -18.86
N ALA A 56 -5.02 -7.82 -19.12
CA ALA A 56 -4.77 -6.54 -18.47
C ALA A 56 -5.07 -6.58 -16.97
N PHE A 57 -6.11 -7.32 -16.55
CA PHE A 57 -6.41 -7.54 -15.14
C PHE A 57 -5.27 -8.28 -14.43
N ILE A 58 -4.76 -9.37 -15.01
CA ILE A 58 -3.64 -10.14 -14.43
C ILE A 58 -2.38 -9.27 -14.33
N LEU A 59 -2.04 -8.54 -15.41
CA LEU A 59 -0.92 -7.61 -15.41
C LEU A 59 -1.09 -6.51 -14.35
N GLY A 60 -2.31 -6.03 -14.13
CA GLY A 60 -2.62 -5.05 -13.09
C GLY A 60 -2.37 -5.58 -11.67
N VAL A 61 -2.72 -6.84 -11.39
CA VAL A 61 -2.45 -7.48 -10.09
C VAL A 61 -0.95 -7.64 -9.87
N ILE A 62 -0.20 -8.11 -10.88
CA ILE A 62 1.26 -8.24 -10.81
C ILE A 62 1.89 -6.87 -10.58
N ALA A 63 1.48 -5.86 -11.35
CA ALA A 63 1.96 -4.49 -11.20
C ALA A 63 1.68 -3.94 -9.79
N ALA A 64 0.51 -4.22 -9.20
CA ALA A 64 0.19 -3.80 -7.84
C ALA A 64 1.13 -4.40 -6.78
N ILE A 65 1.46 -5.69 -6.89
CA ILE A 65 2.40 -6.36 -5.98
C ILE A 65 3.80 -5.75 -6.10
N VAL A 66 4.30 -5.58 -7.33
CA VAL A 66 5.61 -4.97 -7.59
C VAL A 66 5.65 -3.53 -7.08
N SER A 67 4.60 -2.76 -7.34
CA SER A 67 4.51 -1.35 -6.94
C SER A 67 4.47 -1.20 -5.42
N TRP A 68 3.75 -2.07 -4.72
CA TRP A 68 3.75 -2.09 -3.26
C TRP A 68 5.15 -2.38 -2.68
N ALA A 69 5.82 -3.42 -3.19
CA ALA A 69 7.17 -3.76 -2.73
C ALA A 69 8.18 -2.65 -3.04
N ALA A 70 8.10 -2.05 -4.24
CA ALA A 70 8.92 -0.91 -4.63
C ALA A 70 8.65 0.31 -3.74
N TYR A 71 7.39 0.62 -3.45
CA TYR A 71 7.01 1.74 -2.58
C TYR A 71 7.55 1.53 -1.16
N ALA A 72 7.43 0.33 -0.60
CA ALA A 72 8.04 0.00 0.68
C ALA A 72 9.56 0.16 0.67
N GLY A 73 10.22 -0.21 -0.44
CA GLY A 73 11.66 -0.03 -0.64
C GLY A 73 12.07 1.44 -0.66
N VAL A 74 11.37 2.26 -1.43
CA VAL A 74 11.63 3.70 -1.50
C VAL A 74 11.31 4.37 -0.17
N ALA A 75 10.18 4.07 0.46
CA ALA A 75 9.83 4.58 1.78
C ALA A 75 10.87 4.22 2.84
N TYR A 76 11.43 3.00 2.76
CA TYR A 76 12.54 2.59 3.61
C TYR A 76 13.79 3.44 3.38
N LEU A 77 14.21 3.63 2.13
CA LEU A 77 15.39 4.45 1.82
C LEU A 77 15.21 5.91 2.23
N VAL A 78 14.04 6.49 1.97
CA VAL A 78 13.71 7.88 2.35
C VAL A 78 13.66 8.01 3.87
N GLY A 79 12.92 7.14 4.55
CA GLY A 79 12.75 7.17 6.00
C GLY A 79 14.06 6.90 6.75
N SER A 80 14.76 5.82 6.42
CA SER A 80 15.97 5.40 7.13
C SER A 80 17.23 6.20 6.79
N ARG A 81 17.25 6.99 5.71
CA ARG A 81 18.43 7.78 5.32
C ARG A 81 18.18 9.28 5.26
N LEU A 82 17.15 9.72 4.55
CA LEU A 82 16.91 11.16 4.33
C LEU A 82 16.22 11.82 5.52
N LEU A 83 15.29 11.11 6.16
CA LEU A 83 14.46 11.62 7.25
C LEU A 83 14.73 10.94 8.59
N ALA A 84 15.85 10.23 8.71
CA ALA A 84 16.21 9.47 9.90
C ALA A 84 16.37 10.39 11.12
N GLY A 85 15.67 10.06 12.21
CA GLY A 85 15.98 10.55 13.55
C GLY A 85 16.95 9.62 14.30
N PRO A 86 17.49 10.05 15.46
CA PRO A 86 18.45 9.29 16.25
C PRO A 86 17.98 7.90 16.69
N GLN A 87 16.67 7.67 16.75
CA GLN A 87 16.06 6.40 17.17
C GLN A 87 15.53 5.55 16.02
N THR A 88 15.76 5.96 14.76
CA THR A 88 15.20 5.24 13.60
C THR A 88 15.93 3.91 13.42
N GLN A 89 15.29 2.81 13.82
CA GLN A 89 15.77 1.45 13.58
C GLN A 89 14.70 0.64 12.88
N ALA A 90 14.68 0.76 11.56
CA ALA A 90 13.74 0.03 10.73
C ALA A 90 14.46 -0.81 9.69
N THR A 91 13.80 -1.87 9.30
CA THR A 91 14.17 -2.74 8.19
C THR A 91 13.15 -2.57 7.07
N TRP A 92 13.58 -2.89 5.84
CA TRP A 92 12.64 -2.92 4.72
C TRP A 92 11.46 -3.88 4.97
N GLY A 93 11.69 -5.00 5.65
CA GLY A 93 10.63 -5.96 6.00
C GLY A 93 9.55 -5.37 6.90
N GLN A 94 9.91 -4.57 7.90
CA GLN A 94 8.94 -3.87 8.77
C GLN A 94 8.01 -2.96 7.98
N LEU A 95 8.57 -2.16 7.07
CA LEU A 95 7.78 -1.29 6.19
C LEU A 95 6.94 -2.08 5.19
N LEU A 96 7.51 -3.14 4.58
CA LEU A 96 6.78 -3.98 3.64
C LEU A 96 5.51 -4.55 4.28
N ARG A 97 5.65 -5.16 5.47
CA ARG A 97 4.55 -5.76 6.24
C ARG A 97 3.47 -4.74 6.61
N THR A 98 3.85 -3.64 7.25
CA THR A 98 2.92 -2.60 7.70
C THR A 98 2.20 -1.92 6.54
N LEU A 99 2.91 -1.61 5.45
CA LEU A 99 2.33 -1.01 4.24
C LEU A 99 1.40 -1.97 3.49
N GLY A 100 1.64 -3.28 3.55
CA GLY A 100 0.72 -4.26 2.98
C GLY A 100 -0.61 -4.30 3.75
N PHE A 101 -0.56 -4.28 5.08
CA PHE A 101 -1.76 -4.13 5.91
C PHE A 101 -2.43 -2.75 5.74
N ALA A 102 -1.68 -1.69 5.43
CA ALA A 102 -2.25 -0.38 5.11
C ALA A 102 -3.17 -0.39 3.87
N GLN A 103 -3.07 -1.42 3.01
CA GLN A 103 -3.98 -1.60 1.88
C GLN A 103 -5.36 -2.13 2.30
N ALA A 104 -5.60 -2.46 3.58
CA ALA A 104 -6.86 -3.03 4.05
C ALA A 104 -8.13 -2.25 3.61
N PRO A 105 -8.19 -0.90 3.64
CA PRO A 105 -9.37 -0.17 3.14
C PRO A 105 -9.72 -0.48 1.68
N ARG A 106 -8.72 -0.82 0.86
CA ARG A 106 -8.90 -1.12 -0.58
C ARG A 106 -9.66 -2.40 -0.85
N LEU A 107 -9.82 -3.27 0.15
CA LEU A 107 -10.72 -4.42 0.06
C LEU A 107 -12.16 -3.98 -0.27
N LEU A 108 -12.57 -2.79 0.17
CA LEU A 108 -13.90 -2.22 -0.12
C LEU A 108 -14.09 -1.81 -1.59
N LEU A 109 -13.01 -1.76 -2.40
CA LEU A 109 -13.13 -1.50 -3.84
C LEU A 109 -13.88 -2.60 -4.59
N VAL A 110 -14.08 -3.76 -3.97
CA VAL A 110 -15.00 -4.80 -4.48
C VAL A 110 -16.42 -4.26 -4.71
N LEU A 111 -16.82 -3.18 -4.01
CA LEU A 111 -18.11 -2.51 -4.19
C LEU A 111 -18.09 -1.47 -5.33
N GLY A 112 -16.96 -1.31 -6.02
CA GLY A 112 -16.75 -0.31 -7.06
C GLY A 112 -17.56 -0.54 -8.35
N TRP A 113 -18.15 -1.72 -8.54
CA TRP A 113 -19.02 -2.02 -9.69
C TRP A 113 -20.37 -1.31 -9.62
N ILE A 114 -20.77 -0.78 -8.46
CA ILE A 114 -22.06 -0.11 -8.28
C ILE A 114 -22.00 1.27 -8.97
N PRO A 115 -22.89 1.57 -9.95
CA PRO A 115 -22.90 2.87 -10.61
C PRO A 115 -23.08 4.03 -9.62
N ILE A 116 -22.35 5.13 -9.84
CA ILE A 116 -22.34 6.35 -9.01
C ILE A 116 -21.74 6.13 -7.60
N LEU A 117 -22.25 5.17 -6.85
CA LEU A 117 -21.74 4.81 -5.51
C LEU A 117 -20.30 4.30 -5.55
N GLY A 118 -19.93 3.55 -6.59
CA GLY A 118 -18.56 3.04 -6.75
C GLY A 118 -17.52 4.15 -6.86
N VAL A 119 -17.87 5.30 -7.45
CA VAL A 119 -16.98 6.48 -7.54
C VAL A 119 -16.78 7.09 -6.15
N LEU A 120 -17.87 7.27 -5.40
CA LEU A 120 -17.82 7.81 -4.03
C LEU A 120 -17.05 6.88 -3.09
N ILE A 121 -17.31 5.57 -3.16
CA ILE A 121 -16.59 4.55 -2.39
C ILE A 121 -15.09 4.60 -2.72
N SER A 122 -14.75 4.67 -4.00
CA SER A 122 -13.35 4.73 -4.45
C SER A 122 -12.63 5.97 -3.91
N LEU A 123 -13.30 7.13 -3.89
CA LEU A 123 -12.75 8.36 -3.33
C LEU A 123 -12.52 8.24 -1.81
N ILE A 124 -13.50 7.71 -1.07
CA ILE A 124 -13.38 7.48 0.37
C ILE A 124 -12.23 6.53 0.67
N VAL A 125 -12.17 5.39 -0.04
CA VAL A 125 -11.10 4.39 0.11
C VAL A 125 -9.74 4.97 -0.24
N PHE A 126 -9.66 5.82 -1.27
CA PHE A 126 -8.43 6.50 -1.63
C PHE A 126 -7.90 7.35 -0.47
N ILE A 127 -8.73 8.26 0.06
CA ILE A 127 -8.35 9.10 1.21
C ILE A 127 -7.99 8.24 2.42
N TRP A 128 -8.78 7.22 2.71
CA TRP A 128 -8.55 6.30 3.82
C TRP A 128 -7.20 5.58 3.67
N THR A 129 -6.87 5.11 2.47
CA THR A 129 -5.59 4.43 2.19
C THR A 129 -4.39 5.37 2.37
N LEU A 130 -4.53 6.66 2.05
CA LEU A 130 -3.47 7.63 2.33
C LEU A 130 -3.23 7.75 3.84
N ILE A 131 -4.30 7.82 4.63
CA ILE A 131 -4.20 7.92 6.09
C ILE A 131 -3.60 6.64 6.70
N THR A 132 -4.05 5.45 6.29
CA THR A 132 -3.46 4.18 6.77
C THR A 132 -2.00 4.04 6.38
N THR A 133 -1.61 4.53 5.20
CA THR A 133 -0.21 4.53 4.75
C THR A 133 0.66 5.41 5.64
N VAL A 134 0.19 6.61 5.99
CA VAL A 134 0.91 7.50 6.91
C VAL A 134 1.05 6.86 8.29
N VAL A 135 -0.02 6.26 8.84
CA VAL A 135 0.04 5.58 10.14
C VAL A 135 0.99 4.39 10.08
N ALA A 136 0.95 3.57 9.04
CA ALA A 136 1.85 2.43 8.85
C ALA A 136 3.32 2.85 8.86
N ILE A 137 3.68 3.88 8.08
CA ILE A 137 5.04 4.43 8.03
C ILE A 137 5.43 5.00 9.40
N ARG A 138 4.50 5.69 10.07
CA ARG A 138 4.74 6.26 11.39
C ARG A 138 5.14 5.20 12.40
N GLN A 139 4.44 4.06 12.41
CA GLN A 139 4.74 2.98 13.34
C GLN A 139 6.02 2.24 12.92
N ALA A 140 6.14 1.85 11.65
CA ALA A 140 7.29 1.10 11.15
C ALA A 140 8.65 1.80 11.25
N LEU A 141 8.66 3.13 11.39
CA LEU A 141 9.88 3.95 11.46
C LEU A 141 10.04 4.68 12.80
N ASP A 142 9.11 4.50 13.75
CA ASP A 142 9.07 5.27 15.00
C ASP A 142 9.08 6.80 14.78
N PHE A 143 8.29 7.25 13.81
CA PHE A 143 8.28 8.64 13.35
C PHE A 143 7.22 9.49 14.04
N THR A 144 7.43 10.81 14.03
CA THR A 144 6.34 11.76 14.23
C THR A 144 5.45 11.76 12.98
N THR A 145 4.19 12.19 13.13
CA THR A 145 3.24 12.27 12.00
C THR A 145 3.80 13.10 10.83
N GLY A 146 4.48 14.22 11.11
CA GLY A 146 5.08 15.07 10.07
C GLY A 146 6.16 14.36 9.25
N ARG A 147 7.06 13.62 9.91
CA ARG A 147 8.09 12.81 9.20
C ARG A 147 7.45 11.68 8.40
N ALA A 148 6.44 11.02 8.95
CA ALA A 148 5.73 9.96 8.24
C ALA A 148 5.03 10.47 6.97
N ILE A 149 4.38 11.64 7.03
CA ILE A 149 3.81 12.32 5.85
C ILE A 149 4.91 12.65 4.85
N GLY A 150 6.02 13.25 5.29
CA GLY A 150 7.15 13.57 4.43
C GLY A 150 7.70 12.34 3.70
N THR A 151 7.92 11.24 4.42
CA THR A 151 8.35 9.97 3.84
C THR A 151 7.35 9.44 2.82
N ALA A 152 6.05 9.44 3.14
CA ALA A 152 5.01 8.97 2.23
C ALA A 152 4.98 9.76 0.92
N VAL A 153 5.00 11.10 1.02
CA VAL A 153 4.95 12.00 -0.15
C VAL A 153 6.20 11.86 -1.01
N ILE A 154 7.39 11.87 -0.40
CA ILE A 154 8.66 11.74 -1.14
C ILE A 154 8.74 10.37 -1.82
N ALA A 155 8.36 9.29 -1.13
CA ALA A 155 8.39 7.95 -1.71
C ALA A 155 7.43 7.82 -2.90
N TRP A 156 6.24 8.42 -2.79
CA TRP A 156 5.27 8.47 -3.89
C TRP A 156 5.82 9.26 -5.08
N LEU A 157 6.38 10.46 -4.85
CA LEU A 157 6.97 11.29 -5.92
C LEU A 157 8.11 10.57 -6.65
N VAL A 158 9.00 9.90 -5.91
CA VAL A 158 10.10 9.12 -6.49
C VAL A 158 9.55 8.00 -7.38
N LEU A 159 8.54 7.25 -6.92
CA LEU A 159 7.94 6.21 -7.76
C LEU A 159 7.23 6.77 -9.00
N VAL A 160 6.53 7.91 -8.88
CA VAL A 160 5.91 8.57 -10.03
C VAL A 160 6.97 8.92 -11.08
N ILE A 161 8.11 9.47 -10.66
CA ILE A 161 9.23 9.77 -11.57
C ILE A 161 9.77 8.50 -12.22
N VAL A 162 10.00 7.44 -11.44
CA VAL A 162 10.48 6.15 -11.96
C VAL A 162 9.52 5.58 -13.00
N TYR A 163 8.22 5.57 -12.73
CA TYR A 163 7.22 5.09 -13.69
C TYR A 163 7.13 5.98 -14.93
N ALA A 164 7.20 7.30 -14.77
CA ALA A 164 7.21 8.22 -15.91
C ALA A 164 8.41 7.95 -16.83
N VAL A 165 9.61 7.78 -16.27
CA VAL A 165 10.83 7.49 -17.05
C VAL A 165 10.74 6.15 -17.77
N ILE A 166 10.12 5.13 -17.18
CA ILE A 166 9.99 3.81 -17.80
C ILE A 166 8.88 3.79 -18.85
N LEU A 167 7.71 4.36 -18.56
CA LEU A 167 6.50 4.19 -19.37
C LEU A 167 6.35 5.22 -20.50
N ILE A 168 6.84 6.46 -20.33
CA ILE A 168 6.73 7.49 -21.37
C ILE A 168 7.44 7.07 -22.66
N PRO A 169 8.69 6.58 -22.63
CA PRO A 169 9.37 6.14 -23.85
C PRO A 169 8.64 4.97 -24.53
N VAL A 170 8.10 4.02 -23.75
CA VAL A 170 7.34 2.88 -24.29
C VAL A 170 6.07 3.34 -25.00
N GLY A 171 5.35 4.31 -24.44
CA GLY A 171 4.16 4.89 -25.06
C GLY A 171 4.47 5.65 -26.35
N VAL A 172 5.61 6.36 -26.40
CA VAL A 172 6.07 7.07 -27.62
C VAL A 172 6.53 6.09 -28.71
N LEU A 173 7.16 4.98 -28.36
CA LEU A 173 7.60 3.95 -29.31
C LEU A 173 6.46 3.09 -29.87
N ALA A 174 5.30 3.07 -29.20
CA ALA A 174 4.13 2.27 -29.58
C ALA A 174 3.05 3.08 -30.33
N ALA A 175 3.24 4.38 -30.53
CA ALA A 175 2.36 5.31 -31.24
C ALA A 175 2.91 5.63 -32.64
#